data_AF-A0A7U9XDT3-F1
#
_entry.id   AF-A0A7U9XDT3-F1
#
_cell.length_a   1.000
_cell.length_b   1.000
_cell.length_c   1.000
_cell.angle_alpha   90.00
_cell.angle_beta   90.00
_cell.angle_gamma   90.00
#
_symmetry.space_group_name_H-M   'P 1'
#
loop_
_entity.id
_entity.type
_entity.pdbx_description
1 polymer ?
#
loop_
_entity_poly.entity_id
_entity_poly.type
_entity_poly.pdbx_seq_one_letter_code
_entity_poly.pdbx_strand_id
1 'polypeptide(L)'
;MKKIVIDIERVLAEKGVSKTTLCYWCRLQRTQLNNYCKNKVVRVDLHTLEKMCNYLKCDVCDILKMVESDEEDGEEEKDGSVL
;
A
#
# COMPACT_ATOMS: atom_id res chain seq x y z
N MET A 1 -15.68 15.41 -0.31
CA MET A 1 -15.28 14.96 1.06
C MET A 1 -13.82 14.51 1.00
N LYS A 2 -13.07 14.40 2.10
CA LYS A 2 -11.70 13.86 2.05
C LYS A 2 -11.69 12.37 2.44
N LYS A 3 -10.85 11.56 1.77
CA LYS A 3 -10.64 10.14 2.07
C LYS A 3 -9.17 9.86 2.38
N ILE A 4 -8.93 8.81 3.17
CA ILE A 4 -7.59 8.29 3.40
C ILE A 4 -7.27 7.28 2.31
N VAL A 5 -6.10 7.41 1.70
CA VAL A 5 -5.54 6.43 0.76
C VAL A 5 -4.18 5.95 1.26
N ILE A 6 -3.85 4.74 0.86
CA ILE A 6 -2.61 4.03 1.12
C ILE A 6 -1.78 4.11 -0.17
N ASP A 7 -0.66 4.81 -0.09
CA ASP A 7 0.28 5.07 -1.19
C ASP A 7 1.60 4.31 -0.97
N ILE A 8 1.48 3.02 -0.61
CA ILE A 8 2.64 2.19 -0.29
C ILE A 8 3.46 1.81 -1.53
N GLU A 9 2.84 1.76 -2.71
CA GLU A 9 3.55 1.41 -3.96
C GLU A 9 4.57 2.48 -4.35
N ARG A 10 4.25 3.76 -4.16
CA ARG A 10 5.21 4.85 -4.33
C ARG A 10 6.42 4.67 -3.41
N VAL A 11 6.17 4.41 -2.12
CA VAL A 11 7.25 4.21 -1.13
C VAL A 11 8.12 3.01 -1.50
N LEU A 12 7.52 1.91 -1.97
CA LEU A 12 8.26 0.74 -2.44
C LEU A 12 9.16 1.06 -3.63
N ALA A 13 8.65 1.81 -4.62
CA ALA A 13 9.41 2.23 -5.80
C ALA A 13 10.58 3.14 -5.41
N GLU A 14 10.35 4.15 -4.57
CA GLU A 14 11.38 5.08 -4.08
C GLU A 14 12.50 4.37 -3.32
N LYS A 15 12.18 3.30 -2.59
CA LYS A 15 13.13 2.52 -1.79
C LYS A 15 13.74 1.35 -2.58
N GLY A 16 13.32 1.10 -3.82
CA GLY A 16 13.77 -0.04 -4.62
C GLY A 16 13.41 -1.40 -4.02
N VAL A 17 12.29 -1.48 -3.27
CA VAL A 17 11.86 -2.69 -2.57
C VAL A 17 10.74 -3.38 -3.33
N SER A 18 10.88 -4.69 -3.55
CA SER A 18 9.81 -5.48 -4.18
C SER A 18 8.68 -5.80 -3.18
N LYS A 19 7.45 -5.95 -3.69
CA LYS A 19 6.29 -6.42 -2.90
C LYS A 19 6.56 -7.75 -2.21
N THR A 20 7.27 -8.67 -2.87
CA THR A 20 7.64 -9.98 -2.32
C THR A 20 8.55 -9.82 -1.11
N THR A 21 9.57 -8.97 -1.20
CA THR A 21 10.50 -8.68 -0.10
C THR A 21 9.76 -8.09 1.09
N LEU A 22 8.85 -7.13 0.87
CA LEU A 22 8.05 -6.54 1.93
C LEU A 22 7.14 -7.58 2.61
N CYS A 23 6.45 -8.43 1.85
CA CYS A 23 5.60 -9.50 2.40
C CYS A 23 6.38 -10.41 3.33
N TYR A 24 7.57 -10.84 2.91
CA TYR A 24 8.43 -11.72 3.69
C TYR A 24 8.83 -11.07 5.03
N TRP A 25 9.33 -9.84 5.00
CA TRP A 25 9.79 -9.14 6.19
C TRP A 25 8.66 -8.76 7.16
N CYS A 26 7.55 -8.28 6.63
CA CYS A 26 6.40 -7.88 7.44
C CYS A 26 5.52 -9.06 7.87
N ARG A 27 5.83 -10.29 7.39
CA ARG A 27 5.03 -11.51 7.58
C ARG A 27 3.58 -11.33 7.10
N LEU A 28 3.43 -10.67 5.96
CA LEU A 28 2.13 -10.41 5.33
C LEU A 28 1.86 -11.43 4.25
N GLN A 29 0.61 -11.84 4.15
CA GLN A 29 0.16 -12.61 3.00
C GLN A 29 0.13 -11.71 1.76
N ARG A 30 0.51 -12.25 0.59
CA ARG A 30 0.53 -11.53 -0.69
C ARG A 30 -0.81 -10.82 -0.96
N THR A 31 -1.93 -11.50 -0.71
CA THR A 31 -3.28 -10.95 -0.89
C THR A 31 -3.53 -9.75 0.02
N GLN A 32 -3.04 -9.78 1.26
CA GLN A 32 -3.16 -8.65 2.17
C GLN A 32 -2.40 -7.45 1.60
N LEU A 33 -1.11 -7.60 1.26
CA LEU A 33 -0.34 -6.48 0.70
C LEU A 33 -0.97 -5.93 -0.59
N ASN A 34 -1.48 -6.80 -1.47
CA ASN A 34 -2.18 -6.36 -2.67
C ASN A 34 -3.42 -5.52 -2.35
N ASN A 35 -4.19 -5.87 -1.30
CA ASN A 35 -5.31 -5.04 -0.86
C ASN A 35 -4.88 -3.68 -0.30
N TYR A 36 -3.71 -3.61 0.36
CA TYR A 36 -3.13 -2.33 0.77
C TYR A 36 -2.80 -1.47 -0.45
N CYS A 37 -2.11 -2.04 -1.46
CA CYS A 37 -1.80 -1.34 -2.71
C CYS A 37 -3.07 -0.84 -3.43
N LYS A 38 -4.11 -1.67 -3.48
CA LYS A 38 -5.37 -1.37 -4.17
C LYS A 38 -6.37 -0.57 -3.34
N ASN A 39 -6.00 -0.13 -2.14
CA ASN A 39 -6.91 0.58 -1.22
C ASN A 39 -8.20 -0.19 -0.87
N LYS A 40 -8.18 -1.52 -0.96
CA LYS A 40 -9.34 -2.40 -0.68
C LYS A 40 -9.44 -2.83 0.79
N VAL A 41 -8.50 -2.38 1.64
CA VAL A 41 -8.54 -2.70 3.07
C VAL A 41 -9.57 -1.86 3.80
N VAL A 42 -10.43 -2.52 4.56
CA VAL A 42 -11.45 -1.87 5.41
C VAL A 42 -10.89 -1.49 6.78
N ARG A 43 -9.90 -2.26 7.26
CA ARG A 43 -9.23 -2.04 8.54
C ARG A 43 -7.73 -2.07 8.34
N VAL A 44 -7.06 -1.09 8.93
CA VAL A 44 -5.61 -0.99 8.94
C VAL A 44 -5.12 -1.33 10.34
N ASP A 45 -4.20 -2.29 10.41
CA ASP A 45 -3.59 -2.73 11.65
C ASP A 45 -2.34 -1.90 11.94
N LEU A 46 -2.28 -1.25 13.10
CA LEU A 46 -1.19 -0.33 13.45
C LEU A 46 0.17 -1.05 13.55
N HIS A 47 0.19 -2.29 14.02
CA HIS A 47 1.43 -3.06 14.12
C HIS A 47 1.95 -3.48 12.73
N THR A 48 1.04 -3.68 11.77
CA THR A 48 1.39 -3.89 10.36
C THR A 48 2.03 -2.64 9.76
N LEU A 49 1.44 -1.46 9.99
CA LEU A 49 2.04 -0.19 9.56
C LEU A 49 3.42 0.02 10.21
N GLU A 50 3.54 -0.20 11.52
CA GLU A 50 4.81 -0.11 12.24
C GLU A 50 5.90 -0.97 11.59
N LYS A 51 5.60 -2.24 11.26
CA LYS A 51 6.54 -3.14 10.57
C LYS A 51 6.95 -2.61 9.21
N MET A 52 5.99 -2.13 8.42
CA MET A 52 6.25 -1.55 7.10
C MET A 52 7.16 -0.32 7.22
N CYS A 53 6.82 0.63 8.10
CA CYS A 53 7.60 1.84 8.36
C CYS A 53 9.03 1.51 8.84
N ASN A 54 9.17 0.56 9.77
CA ASN A 54 10.47 0.14 10.29
C ASN A 54 11.36 -0.52 9.23
N TYR A 55 10.76 -1.30 8.32
CA TYR A 55 11.47 -1.95 7.23
C TYR A 55 11.85 -0.96 6.13
N LEU A 56 10.90 -0.11 5.71
CA LEU A 56 11.08 0.87 4.63
C LEU A 56 11.83 2.14 5.06
N LYS A 57 12.09 2.31 6.36
CA LYS A 57 12.69 3.51 6.96
C LYS A 57 11.94 4.76 6.52
N CYS A 58 10.64 4.78 6.80
CA CYS A 58 9.71 5.87 6.48
C CYS A 58 8.76 6.12 7.65
N ASP A 59 8.06 7.26 7.62
CA ASP A 59 6.99 7.61 8.55
C ASP A 59 5.65 6.99 8.11
N VAL A 60 4.65 6.98 8.99
CA VAL A 60 3.28 6.57 8.64
C VAL A 60 2.65 7.52 7.63
N CYS A 61 2.98 8.82 7.70
CA CYS A 61 2.49 9.84 6.77
C CYS A 61 3.04 9.68 5.34
N ASP A 62 4.13 8.91 5.17
CA ASP A 62 4.63 8.58 3.84
C ASP A 62 3.76 7.54 3.13
N ILE A 63 3.12 6.66 3.92
CA ILE A 63 2.27 5.57 3.45
C ILE A 63 0.81 6.01 3.37
N LEU A 64 0.31 6.77 4.34
CA LEU A 64 -1.09 7.20 4.42
C LEU A 64 -1.23 8.67 4.03
N LYS A 65 -2.12 8.95 3.07
CA LYS A 65 -2.40 10.31 2.59
C LYS A 65 -3.88 10.63 2.65
N MET A 66 -4.19 11.90 2.90
CA MET A 66 -5.54 12.42 2.84
C MET A 66 -5.75 13.10 1.48
N VAL A 67 -6.64 12.54 0.67
CA VAL A 67 -6.93 13.03 -0.69
C VAL A 67 -8.36 13.55 -0.78
N GLU A 68 -8.61 14.44 -1.74
CA GLU A 68 -9.96 14.86 -2.08
C GLU A 68 -10.68 13.69 -2.76
N SER A 69 -11.94 13.47 -2.37
CA SER A 69 -12.82 12.49 -3.00
C SER A 69 -13.69 13.24 -3.98
N ASP A 70 -13.26 13.27 -5.23
CA ASP A 70 -14.16 13.50 -6.35
C ASP A 70 -14.88 12.17 -6.60
N GLU A 71 -16.21 12.20 -6.68
CA GLU A 71 -17.03 11.01 -6.84
C GLU A 71 -16.77 10.36 -8.20
N GLU A 72 -15.83 9.42 -8.30
CA GLU A 72 -15.67 8.46 -9.42
C GLU A 72 -14.55 7.43 -9.09
N ASP A 73 -14.88 6.37 -8.34
CA ASP A 73 -13.99 5.20 -8.23
C ASP A 73 -14.42 4.16 -9.28
N GLY A 74 -13.93 4.33 -10.50
CA GLY A 74 -14.06 3.35 -11.58
C GLY A 74 -12.74 3.20 -12.32
N GLU A 75 -11.86 2.32 -11.86
CA GLU A 75 -10.78 1.80 -12.71
C GLU A 75 -10.59 0.27 -12.51
N GLU A 76 -10.86 -0.44 -13.60
CA GLU A 76 -10.47 -1.83 -13.85
C GLU A 76 -8.96 -1.91 -14.06
N GLU A 77 -8.30 -2.85 -13.38
CA GLU A 77 -6.90 -3.17 -13.65
C GLU A 77 -6.79 -4.07 -14.89
N LYS A 78 -6.01 -3.65 -15.89
CA LYS A 78 -5.42 -4.55 -16.89
C LYS A 78 -4.20 -5.22 -16.28
N ASP A 79 -4.34 -6.50 -15.92
CA ASP A 79 -3.22 -7.38 -15.56
C ASP A 79 -2.40 -7.69 -16.82
N GLY A 80 -1.41 -6.84 -17.10
CA GLY A 80 -0.40 -7.08 -18.12
C GLY A 80 0.70 -7.98 -17.57
N SER A 81 0.46 -9.29 -17.53
CA SER A 81 1.54 -10.26 -17.41
C SER A 81 2.40 -10.20 -18.68
N VAL A 82 3.54 -9.53 -18.62
CA VAL A 82 4.61 -9.69 -19.62
C VAL A 82 5.41 -10.93 -19.20
N LEU A 83 5.23 -12.01 -19.95
CA LEU A 83 6.24 -13.05 -20.17
C LEU A 83 7.00 -12.72 -21.45
#